data_AF-A0A3A6Q977-F1
#
_entry.id   AF-A0A3A6Q977-F1
#
_cell.length_a   1.000
_cell.length_b   1.000
_cell.length_c   1.000
_cell.angle_alpha   90.00
_cell.angle_beta   90.00
_cell.angle_gamma   90.00
#
_symmetry.space_group_name_H-M   'P 1'
#
loop_
_entity.id
_entity.type
_entity.pdbx_description
1 polymer ?
#
loop_
_entity_poly.entity_id
_entity_poly.type
_entity_poly.pdbx_seq_one_letter_code
_entity_poly.pdbx_strand_id
1 'polypeptide(L)'
;MSRLRLPPAWLLVLIGLVLNVLAILMSSIVLDRLSGEIAELTEQKNANVYSIQLAWNSVETLERKREVLLLHISQAQHKPTDAVLNSAMMAQFEGWLMAPIPALTVENIPVLMMRVDKAQQRLRKQIDTYYLDNITITEVMIGLNDRIAWYKNIGLFLQVFGLALILARDLARKP
;
A
#
# COMPACT_ATOMS: atom_id res chain seq x y z
N MET A 1 -29.33 39.83 -43.65
CA MET A 1 -29.76 38.85 -42.62
C MET A 1 -29.46 37.44 -43.12
N SER A 2 -28.30 36.91 -42.78
CA SER A 2 -27.88 35.56 -43.15
C SER A 2 -28.74 34.52 -42.42
N ARG A 3 -29.58 33.79 -43.16
CA ARG A 3 -30.33 32.64 -42.65
C ARG A 3 -29.32 31.56 -42.25
N LEU A 4 -29.04 31.44 -40.96
CA LEU A 4 -28.35 30.27 -40.39
C LEU A 4 -29.19 29.04 -40.73
N ARG A 5 -28.68 28.21 -41.66
CA ARG A 5 -29.25 26.89 -41.95
C ARG A 5 -28.98 26.03 -40.71
N LEU A 6 -30.01 25.81 -39.89
CA LEU A 6 -29.94 24.85 -38.80
C LEU A 6 -29.50 23.49 -39.38
N PRO A 7 -28.56 22.79 -38.74
CA PRO A 7 -28.10 21.49 -39.22
C PRO A 7 -29.28 20.51 -39.29
N PRO A 8 -29.26 19.55 -40.24
CA PRO A 8 -30.34 18.59 -40.41
C PRO A 8 -30.60 17.80 -39.12
N ALA A 9 -31.88 17.63 -38.76
CA ALA A 9 -32.28 16.98 -37.50
C ALA A 9 -31.70 15.56 -37.30
N TRP A 10 -31.46 14.81 -38.38
CA TRP A 10 -30.85 13.48 -38.30
C TRP A 10 -29.38 13.53 -37.86
N LEU A 11 -28.66 14.61 -38.19
CA LEU A 11 -27.27 14.80 -37.83
C LEU A 11 -27.12 15.06 -36.31
N LEU A 12 -28.07 15.81 -35.71
CA LEU A 12 -28.09 16.06 -34.26
C LEU A 12 -28.26 14.76 -33.45
N VAL A 13 -29.15 13.86 -33.91
CA VAL A 13 -29.36 12.56 -33.27
C VAL A 13 -28.12 11.67 -33.41
N LEU A 14 -27.51 11.64 -34.60
CA LEU A 14 -26.30 10.85 -34.84
C LEU A 14 -25.14 11.33 -33.94
N ILE A 15 -24.94 12.65 -33.83
CA ILE A 15 -23.92 13.22 -32.93
C ILE A 15 -24.24 12.85 -31.48
N GLY A 16 -25.50 13.01 -31.03
CA GLY A 16 -25.89 12.68 -29.66
C GLY A 16 -25.70 11.20 -29.31
N LEU A 17 -25.95 10.30 -30.27
CA LEU A 17 -25.74 8.86 -30.11
C LEU A 17 -24.26 8.49 -30.08
N VAL A 18 -23.44 9.08 -30.97
CA VAL A 18 -21.99 8.91 -30.96
C VAL A 18 -21.39 9.38 -29.63
N LEU A 19 -21.80 10.54 -29.12
CA LEU A 19 -21.31 11.06 -27.84
C LEU A 19 -21.65 10.15 -26.67
N ASN A 20 -22.86 9.57 -26.63
CA ASN A 20 -23.24 8.61 -25.60
C ASN A 20 -22.40 7.32 -25.67
N VAL A 21 -22.18 6.78 -26.87
CA VAL A 21 -21.31 5.61 -27.06
C VAL A 21 -19.88 5.92 -26.64
N LEU A 22 -19.36 7.08 -27.02
CA LEU A 22 -18.02 7.51 -26.63
C LEU A 22 -17.88 7.63 -25.12
N ALA A 23 -18.89 8.17 -24.44
CA ALA A 23 -18.92 8.28 -23.00
C ALA A 23 -18.86 6.91 -22.30
N ILE A 24 -19.61 5.94 -22.79
CA ILE A 24 -19.62 4.57 -22.26
C ILE A 24 -18.25 3.91 -22.47
N LEU A 25 -17.68 4.03 -23.67
CA LEU A 25 -16.38 3.43 -23.99
C LEU A 25 -15.23 4.06 -23.19
N MET A 26 -15.21 5.38 -23.08
CA MET A 26 -14.23 6.10 -22.25
C MET A 26 -14.37 5.71 -20.79
N SER A 27 -15.60 5.65 -20.29
CA SER A 27 -15.88 5.25 -18.90
C SER A 27 -15.41 3.82 -18.65
N SER A 28 -15.81 2.83 -19.45
CA SER A 28 -15.41 1.44 -19.21
C SER A 28 -13.90 1.25 -19.35
N ILE A 29 -13.31 1.54 -20.50
CA ILE A 29 -11.93 1.12 -20.77
C ILE A 29 -10.93 1.84 -19.86
N VAL A 30 -11.12 3.15 -19.64
CA VAL A 30 -10.17 3.94 -18.86
C VAL A 30 -10.38 3.74 -17.36
N LEU A 31 -11.63 3.70 -16.88
CA LEU A 31 -11.88 3.49 -15.46
C LEU A 31 -11.52 2.07 -15.03
N ASP A 32 -11.74 1.06 -15.86
CA ASP A 32 -11.38 -0.33 -15.53
C ASP A 32 -9.86 -0.46 -15.36
N ARG A 33 -9.07 0.18 -16.24
CA ARG A 33 -7.60 0.20 -16.12
C ARG A 33 -7.13 0.91 -14.86
N LEU A 34 -7.62 2.13 -14.61
CA LEU A 34 -7.23 2.90 -13.42
C LEU A 34 -7.66 2.19 -12.13
N SER A 35 -8.83 1.55 -12.14
CA SER A 35 -9.31 0.76 -10.99
C SER A 35 -8.47 -0.48 -10.77
N GLY A 36 -8.01 -1.13 -11.84
CA GLY A 36 -7.07 -2.25 -11.77
C GLY A 36 -5.72 -1.85 -11.16
N GLU A 37 -5.16 -0.71 -11.58
CA GLU A 37 -3.91 -0.17 -11.02
C GLU A 37 -4.06 0.17 -9.52
N ILE A 38 -5.20 0.77 -9.13
CA ILE A 38 -5.53 1.00 -7.72
C ILE A 38 -5.62 -0.30 -6.93
N ALA A 39 -6.19 -1.36 -7.51
CA ALA A 39 -6.30 -2.66 -6.85
C ALA A 39 -4.92 -3.29 -6.62
N GLU A 40 -4.04 -3.25 -7.62
CA GLU A 40 -2.66 -3.73 -7.51
C GLU A 40 -1.88 -2.95 -6.45
N LEU A 41 -1.95 -1.62 -6.47
CA LEU A 41 -1.32 -0.77 -5.47
C LEU A 41 -1.86 -1.03 -4.05
N THR A 42 -3.16 -1.33 -3.93
CA THR A 42 -3.79 -1.69 -2.66
C THR A 42 -3.24 -3.03 -2.14
N GLU A 43 -3.05 -4.02 -3.01
CA GLU A 43 -2.44 -5.30 -2.66
C GLU A 43 -0.99 -5.12 -2.19
N GLN A 44 -0.19 -4.34 -2.92
CA GLN A 44 1.19 -4.02 -2.53
C GLN A 44 1.25 -3.31 -1.17
N LYS A 45 0.37 -2.33 -0.95
CA LYS A 45 0.24 -1.65 0.35
C LYS A 45 -0.09 -2.61 1.48
N ASN A 46 -1.00 -3.55 1.26
CA ASN A 46 -1.37 -4.56 2.25
C ASN A 46 -0.19 -5.52 2.54
N ALA A 47 0.55 -5.94 1.52
CA ALA A 47 1.75 -6.77 1.68
C ALA A 47 2.84 -6.03 2.49
N ASN A 48 3.01 -4.73 2.26
CA ASN A 48 3.92 -3.89 3.05
C ASN A 48 3.47 -3.78 4.51
N VAL A 49 2.17 -3.57 4.77
CA VAL A 49 1.61 -3.54 6.14
C VAL A 49 1.87 -4.87 6.86
N TYR A 50 1.66 -5.99 6.19
CA TYR A 50 1.98 -7.31 6.74
C TYR A 50 3.47 -7.45 7.07
N SER A 51 4.35 -7.00 6.17
CA SER A 51 5.79 -7.03 6.37
C SER A 51 6.23 -6.15 7.56
N ILE A 52 5.60 -4.99 7.75
CA ILE A 52 5.78 -4.13 8.92
C ILE A 52 5.39 -4.86 10.21
N GLN A 53 4.26 -5.56 10.22
CA GLN A 53 3.81 -6.31 11.40
C GLN A 53 4.79 -7.43 11.76
N LEU A 54 5.28 -8.19 10.77
CA LEU A 54 6.29 -9.22 10.99
C LEU A 54 7.60 -8.65 11.56
N ALA A 55 8.05 -7.51 11.02
CA ALA A 55 9.24 -6.84 11.51
C ALA A 55 9.05 -6.33 12.94
N TRP A 56 7.90 -5.74 13.27
CA TRP A 56 7.55 -5.32 14.64
C TRP A 56 7.54 -6.48 15.63
N ASN A 57 6.89 -7.59 15.26
CA ASN A 57 6.87 -8.80 16.09
C ASN A 57 8.29 -9.34 16.34
N SER A 58 9.16 -9.22 15.34
CA SER A 58 10.57 -9.61 15.46
C SER A 58 11.35 -8.69 16.41
N VAL A 59 11.11 -7.37 16.35
CA VAL A 59 11.71 -6.40 17.29
C VAL A 59 11.27 -6.70 18.73
N GLU A 60 9.97 -6.92 18.94
CA GLU A 60 9.43 -7.23 20.27
C GLU A 60 9.98 -8.57 20.80
N THR A 61 10.06 -9.58 19.93
CA THR A 61 10.63 -10.89 20.30
C THR A 61 12.10 -10.76 20.70
N LEU A 62 12.88 -9.93 19.98
CA LEU A 62 14.27 -9.63 20.35
C LEU A 62 14.37 -8.93 21.71
N GLU A 63 13.48 -7.98 22.01
CA GLU A 63 13.47 -7.28 23.29
C GLU A 63 13.10 -8.22 24.46
N ARG A 64 12.06 -9.06 24.28
CA ARG A 64 11.70 -10.08 25.28
C ARG A 64 12.83 -11.07 25.52
N LYS A 65 13.51 -11.50 24.45
CA LYS A 65 14.69 -12.37 24.57
C LYS A 65 15.80 -11.67 25.35
N ARG A 66 16.12 -10.42 25.02
CA ARG A 66 17.10 -9.60 25.74
C ARG A 66 16.80 -9.54 27.24
N GLU A 67 15.55 -9.28 27.61
CA GLU A 67 15.10 -9.24 29.01
C GLU A 67 15.33 -10.58 29.71
N VAL A 68 14.87 -11.69 29.11
CA VAL A 68 15.08 -13.05 29.64
C VAL A 68 16.56 -13.36 29.83
N LEU A 69 17.42 -12.93 28.91
CA LEU A 69 18.86 -13.15 29.00
C LEU A 69 19.51 -12.36 30.14
N LEU A 70 19.11 -11.11 30.34
CA LEU A 70 19.59 -10.31 31.46
C LEU A 70 19.15 -10.91 32.80
N LEU A 71 17.89 -11.38 32.89
CA LEU A 71 17.38 -12.10 34.06
C LEU A 71 18.17 -13.38 34.32
N HIS A 72 18.43 -14.17 33.29
CA HIS A 72 19.19 -15.42 33.40
C HIS A 72 20.62 -15.18 33.90
N ILE A 73 21.32 -14.18 33.37
CA ILE A 73 22.68 -13.84 33.83
C ILE A 73 22.67 -13.31 35.26
N SER A 74 21.67 -12.50 35.65
CA SER A 74 21.53 -12.02 37.03
C SER A 74 21.32 -13.17 38.03
N GLN A 75 20.59 -14.22 37.65
CA GLN A 75 20.39 -15.41 38.49
C GLN A 75 21.64 -16.31 38.52
N ALA A 76 22.35 -16.41 37.40
CA ALA A 76 23.61 -17.14 37.27
C ALA A 76 24.72 -16.59 38.18
N GLN A 77 24.69 -15.30 38.52
CA GLN A 77 25.63 -14.72 39.49
C GLN A 77 25.43 -15.27 40.92
N HIS A 78 24.25 -15.77 41.26
CA HIS A 78 23.91 -16.22 42.61
C HIS A 78 23.80 -17.75 42.75
N LYS A 79 23.61 -18.49 41.65
CA LYS A 79 23.60 -19.95 41.62
C LYS A 79 24.29 -20.47 40.35
N PRO A 80 25.15 -21.51 40.44
CA PRO A 80 25.76 -22.12 39.26
C PRO A 80 24.64 -22.64 38.34
N THR A 81 24.63 -22.13 37.12
CA THR A 81 23.60 -22.41 36.13
C THR A 81 23.90 -23.72 35.42
N ASP A 82 22.85 -24.49 35.14
CA ASP A 82 22.96 -25.76 34.42
C ASP A 82 23.54 -25.52 33.00
N ALA A 83 24.57 -26.28 32.63
CA ALA A 83 25.27 -26.14 31.35
C ALA A 83 24.35 -26.40 30.16
N VAL A 84 23.35 -27.28 30.36
CA VAL A 84 22.32 -27.60 29.35
C VAL A 84 21.46 -26.37 29.06
N LEU A 85 21.03 -25.64 30.08
CA LEU A 85 20.20 -24.45 29.93
C LEU A 85 20.94 -23.31 29.21
N ASN A 86 22.22 -23.12 29.51
CA ASN A 86 23.07 -22.13 28.83
C ASN A 86 23.23 -22.43 27.34
N SER A 87 23.46 -23.70 26.98
CA SER A 87 23.60 -24.11 25.58
C SER A 87 22.29 -23.93 24.78
N ALA A 88 21.14 -24.27 25.39
CA ALA A 88 19.83 -24.10 24.77
C ALA A 88 19.50 -22.61 24.52
N MET A 89 19.82 -21.73 25.47
CA MET A 89 19.66 -20.29 25.30
C MET A 89 20.54 -19.75 24.18
N MET A 90 21.82 -20.14 24.12
CA MET A 90 22.73 -19.71 23.05
C MET A 90 22.19 -20.10 21.67
N ALA A 91 21.79 -21.35 21.48
CA ALA A 91 21.23 -21.83 20.22
C ALA A 91 19.99 -21.04 19.78
N GLN A 92 19.12 -20.69 20.75
CA GLN A 92 17.91 -19.93 20.48
C GLN A 92 18.16 -18.46 20.11
N PHE A 93 19.31 -17.90 20.50
CA PHE A 93 19.70 -16.54 20.11
C PHE A 93 20.53 -16.51 18.83
N GLU A 94 21.36 -17.53 18.58
CA GLU A 94 22.14 -17.64 17.35
C GLU A 94 21.24 -17.64 16.11
N GLY A 95 20.10 -18.33 16.18
CA GLY A 95 19.11 -18.32 15.11
C GLY A 95 18.48 -16.95 14.82
N TRP A 96 18.47 -16.02 15.79
CA TRP A 96 17.90 -14.68 15.63
C TRP A 96 18.94 -13.62 15.27
N LEU A 97 20.16 -13.76 15.79
CA LEU A 97 21.27 -12.86 15.52
C LEU A 97 22.03 -13.24 14.23
N MET A 98 21.76 -14.42 13.66
CA MET A 98 22.41 -14.96 12.46
C MET A 98 23.94 -14.93 12.57
N ALA A 99 24.45 -15.07 13.78
CA ALA A 99 25.86 -14.96 14.11
C ALA A 99 26.15 -15.77 15.39
N PRO A 100 27.32 -16.42 15.47
CA PRO A 100 27.73 -17.18 16.65
C PRO A 100 27.91 -16.23 17.84
N ILE A 101 27.36 -16.62 19.00
CA ILE A 101 27.29 -15.77 20.17
C ILE A 101 28.46 -16.07 21.10
N PRO A 102 29.19 -15.05 21.60
CA PRO A 102 30.22 -15.26 22.60
C PRO A 102 29.63 -15.86 23.89
N ALA A 103 30.47 -16.56 24.66
CA ALA A 103 30.02 -17.21 25.90
C ALA A 103 29.24 -16.22 26.81
N LEU A 104 28.10 -16.67 27.35
CA LEU A 104 27.19 -15.95 28.24
C LEU A 104 27.90 -15.66 29.57
N THR A 105 28.76 -14.67 29.54
CA THR A 105 29.59 -14.20 30.65
C THR A 105 29.35 -12.70 30.80
N VAL A 106 29.51 -12.19 32.02
CA VAL A 106 29.25 -10.77 32.35
C VAL A 106 30.08 -9.83 31.46
N GLU A 107 31.28 -10.24 31.08
CA GLU A 107 32.21 -9.49 30.22
C GLU A 107 31.71 -9.34 28.77
N ASN A 108 30.96 -10.32 28.27
CA ASN A 108 30.48 -10.34 26.88
C ASN A 108 29.07 -9.75 26.71
N ILE A 109 28.39 -9.36 27.80
CA ILE A 109 27.06 -8.73 27.75
C ILE A 109 27.06 -7.48 26.87
N PRO A 110 28.00 -6.52 27.01
CA PRO A 110 27.98 -5.29 26.20
C PRO A 110 28.07 -5.58 24.70
N VAL A 111 28.87 -6.58 24.32
CA VAL A 111 29.02 -7.02 22.93
C VAL A 111 27.71 -7.63 22.42
N LEU A 112 27.04 -8.43 23.25
CA LEU A 112 25.75 -9.03 22.89
C LEU A 112 24.64 -7.97 22.77
N MET A 113 24.57 -7.01 23.69
CA MET A 113 23.60 -5.91 23.63
C MET A 113 23.79 -5.08 22.36
N MET A 114 25.04 -4.74 22.01
CA MET A 114 25.34 -4.06 20.74
C MET A 114 24.85 -4.84 19.51
N ARG A 115 24.96 -6.16 19.51
CA ARG A 115 24.46 -7.01 18.41
C ARG A 115 22.93 -7.01 18.33
N VAL A 116 22.26 -7.08 19.48
CA VAL A 116 20.80 -6.97 19.57
C VAL A 116 20.34 -5.61 19.05
N ASP A 117 20.98 -4.52 19.48
CA ASP A 117 20.66 -3.17 19.03
C ASP A 117 20.82 -3.03 17.51
N LYS A 118 21.91 -3.57 16.94
CA LYS A 118 22.11 -3.61 15.47
C LYS A 118 21.01 -4.40 14.75
N ALA A 119 20.60 -5.55 15.30
CA ALA A 119 19.53 -6.35 14.71
C ALA A 119 18.19 -5.61 14.78
N GLN A 120 17.87 -4.97 15.90
CA GLN A 120 16.68 -4.14 16.05
C GLN A 120 16.70 -2.91 15.13
N GLN A 121 17.85 -2.25 14.98
CA GLN A 121 17.99 -1.11 14.06
C GLN A 121 17.73 -1.53 12.61
N ARG A 122 18.21 -2.70 12.19
CA ARG A 122 17.92 -3.25 10.86
C ARG A 122 16.43 -3.48 10.64
N LEU A 123 15.74 -4.04 11.62
CA LEU A 123 14.29 -4.27 11.55
C LEU A 123 13.51 -2.94 11.55
N ARG A 124 13.91 -1.96 12.36
CA ARG A 124 13.30 -0.62 12.36
C ARG A 124 13.49 0.08 11.02
N LYS A 125 14.69 0.02 10.44
CA LYS A 125 14.94 0.55 9.09
C LYS A 125 14.06 -0.13 8.03
N GLN A 126 13.84 -1.43 8.15
CA GLN A 126 12.95 -2.16 7.25
C GLN A 126 11.49 -1.70 7.41
N ILE A 127 11.03 -1.47 8.63
CA ILE A 127 9.71 -0.88 8.92
C ILE A 127 9.59 0.51 8.27
N ASP A 128 10.60 1.36 8.45
CA ASP A 128 10.62 2.71 7.89
C ASP A 128 10.53 2.69 6.36
N THR A 129 11.29 1.80 5.70
CA THR A 129 11.21 1.62 4.24
C THR A 129 9.80 1.28 3.79
N TYR A 130 9.18 0.23 4.35
CA TYR A 130 7.82 -0.16 3.96
C TYR A 130 6.78 0.91 4.28
N TYR A 131 6.98 1.68 5.35
CA TYR A 131 6.10 2.79 5.72
C TYR A 131 6.17 3.93 4.70
N LEU A 132 7.38 4.33 4.30
CA LEU A 132 7.59 5.36 3.27
C LEU A 132 7.08 4.90 1.90
N ASP A 133 7.28 3.63 1.54
CA ASP A 133 6.73 3.06 0.32
C ASP A 133 5.19 3.13 0.33
N ASN A 134 4.54 2.84 1.46
CA ASN A 134 3.09 2.95 1.60
C ASN A 134 2.56 4.38 1.49
N ILE A 135 3.31 5.36 1.99
CA ILE A 135 2.98 6.78 1.79
C ILE A 135 3.02 7.09 0.30
N THR A 136 4.11 6.72 -0.37
CA THR A 136 4.29 6.94 -1.83
C THR A 136 3.18 6.27 -2.63
N ILE A 137 2.85 5.01 -2.32
CA ILE A 137 1.73 4.29 -2.94
C ILE A 137 0.41 5.05 -2.74
N THR A 138 0.17 5.55 -1.52
CA THR A 138 -1.06 6.29 -1.21
C THR A 138 -1.14 7.60 -2.02
N GLU A 139 -0.04 8.31 -2.20
CA GLU A 139 0.03 9.51 -3.05
C GLU A 139 -0.29 9.18 -4.52
N VAL A 140 0.27 8.10 -5.06
CA VAL A 140 -0.04 7.63 -6.42
C VAL A 140 -1.53 7.28 -6.55
N MET A 141 -2.09 6.55 -5.58
CA MET A 141 -3.52 6.19 -5.56
C MET A 141 -4.43 7.42 -5.52
N ILE A 142 -4.05 8.49 -4.79
CA ILE A 142 -4.79 9.76 -4.80
C ILE A 142 -4.79 10.35 -6.21
N GLY A 143 -3.63 10.42 -6.87
CA GLY A 143 -3.54 10.92 -8.25
C GLY A 143 -4.35 10.08 -9.26
N LEU A 144 -4.41 8.76 -9.09
CA LEU A 144 -5.26 7.90 -9.92
C LEU A 144 -6.75 8.14 -9.66
N ASN A 145 -7.15 8.32 -8.40
CA ASN A 145 -8.53 8.65 -8.04
C ASN A 145 -8.98 10.00 -8.61
N ASP A 146 -8.11 11.00 -8.62
CA ASP A 146 -8.41 12.30 -9.25
C ASP A 146 -8.64 12.15 -10.76
N ARG A 147 -7.83 11.33 -11.44
CA ARG A 147 -8.03 10.99 -12.86
C ARG A 147 -9.35 10.26 -13.08
N ILE A 148 -9.68 9.27 -12.24
CA ILE A 148 -10.96 8.58 -12.27
C ILE A 148 -12.13 9.57 -12.15
N ALA A 149 -12.06 10.50 -11.20
CA ALA A 149 -13.09 11.51 -11.01
C ALA A 149 -13.24 12.41 -12.25
N TRP A 150 -12.12 12.83 -12.84
CA TRP A 150 -12.12 13.61 -14.08
C TRP A 150 -12.78 12.86 -15.26
N TYR A 151 -12.41 11.59 -15.49
CA TYR A 151 -13.02 10.78 -16.55
C TYR A 151 -14.51 10.52 -16.31
N LYS A 152 -14.93 10.28 -15.06
CA LYS A 152 -16.35 10.14 -14.71
C LYS A 152 -17.12 11.41 -15.03
N ASN A 153 -16.60 12.58 -14.67
CA ASN A 153 -17.24 13.86 -14.94
C ASN A 153 -17.38 14.12 -16.45
N ILE A 154 -16.35 13.80 -17.24
CA ILE A 154 -16.41 13.92 -18.71
C ILE A 154 -17.41 12.94 -19.30
N GLY A 155 -17.39 11.68 -18.88
CA GLY A 155 -18.37 10.68 -19.33
C GLY A 155 -19.80 11.15 -19.07
N LEU A 156 -20.10 11.64 -17.86
CA LEU A 156 -21.40 12.20 -17.52
C LEU A 156 -21.75 13.42 -18.38
N PHE A 157 -20.81 14.34 -18.61
CA PHE A 157 -21.03 15.50 -19.46
C PHE A 157 -21.40 15.08 -20.89
N LEU A 158 -20.64 14.15 -21.50
CA LEU A 158 -20.94 13.65 -22.85
C LEU A 158 -22.32 12.96 -22.90
N GLN A 159 -22.71 12.21 -21.86
CA GLN A 159 -24.02 11.58 -21.78
C GLN A 159 -25.15 12.60 -21.72
N VAL A 160 -25.08 13.56 -20.79
CA VAL A 160 -26.09 14.62 -20.64
C VAL A 160 -26.20 15.46 -21.90
N PHE A 161 -25.07 15.84 -22.50
CA PHE A 161 -25.05 16.62 -23.73
C PHE A 161 -25.60 15.81 -24.92
N GLY A 162 -25.24 14.53 -25.02
CA GLY A 162 -25.76 13.64 -26.04
C GLY A 162 -27.27 13.46 -25.94
N LEU A 163 -27.81 13.28 -24.73
CA LEU A 163 -29.25 13.24 -24.48
C LEU A 163 -29.93 14.57 -24.81
N ALA A 164 -29.32 15.70 -24.44
CA ALA A 164 -29.84 17.02 -24.75
C ALA A 164 -29.92 17.27 -26.26
N LEU A 165 -28.95 16.80 -27.06
CA LEU A 165 -29.00 16.90 -28.53
C LEU A 165 -30.13 16.05 -29.13
N ILE A 166 -30.35 14.85 -28.60
CA ILE A 166 -31.46 13.98 -29.02
C ILE A 166 -32.80 14.65 -28.67
N LEU A 167 -32.95 15.19 -27.46
CA LEU A 167 -34.14 15.91 -26.99
C LEU A 167 -34.39 17.21 -27.76
N ALA A 168 -33.34 17.99 -28.04
CA ALA A 168 -33.43 19.24 -28.79
C ALA A 168 -34.01 19.02 -30.20
N ARG A 169 -33.68 17.88 -30.82
CA ARG A 169 -34.29 17.46 -32.08
C ARG A 169 -35.78 17.15 -31.93
N ASP A 170 -36.20 16.48 -30.86
CA ASP A 170 -37.62 16.17 -30.62
C ASP A 170 -38.43 17.44 -30.28
N LEU A 171 -37.83 18.43 -29.61
CA LEU A 171 -38.42 19.76 -29.38
C LEU A 171 -38.54 20.58 -30.68
N ALA A 172 -37.55 20.52 -31.58
CA ALA A 172 -37.58 21.18 -32.88
C ALA A 172 -38.56 20.55 -33.88
N ARG A 173 -39.15 19.40 -33.55
CA ARG A 173 -40.15 18.69 -34.35
C ARG A 173 -41.61 18.97 -33.95
N LYS A 174 -41.87 19.79 -32.92
CA LYS A 174 -43.24 20.22 -32.62
C LYS A 174 -43.77 21.14 -33.75
N PRO A 175 -45.04 20.98 -34.17
CA PRO A 175 -45.64 21.68 -35.32
C PRO A 175 -45.73 23.19 -35.13
#